data_AF-A0A9P6LX95-F1
#
_entry.id   AF-A0A9P6LX95-F1
#
_cell.length_a   1.000
_cell.length_b   1.000
_cell.length_c   1.000
_cell.angle_alpha   90.00
_cell.angle_beta   90.00
_cell.angle_gamma   90.00
#
_symmetry.space_group_name_H-M   'P 1'
#
loop_
_entity.id
_entity.type
_entity.pdbx_description
1 polymer ?
#
loop_
_entity_poly.entity_id
_entity_poly.type
_entity_poly.pdbx_seq_one_letter_code
_entity_poly.pdbx_strand_id
1 'polypeptide(L)'
;MRALGQNPTEAELQDMINEVDADGNGTIDFPEFLTMMARKMADAASEEEVREAFRVFDKDGNGFISAAELRHVLTNLGERLTDAEVDEMIREADKDGDGQINYEEFTKMMMGK
;
A
#
# COMPACT_ATOMS: atom_id res chain seq x y z
N MET A 1 -6.86 -9.35 -2.02
CA MET A 1 -7.37 -9.55 -3.41
C MET A 1 -8.84 -9.94 -3.54
N ARG A 2 -9.44 -10.70 -2.60
CA ARG A 2 -10.92 -10.83 -2.53
C ARG A 2 -11.65 -9.54 -2.17
N ALA A 3 -11.00 -8.66 -1.41
CA ALA A 3 -11.51 -7.34 -1.04
C ALA A 3 -11.71 -6.39 -2.25
N LEU A 4 -11.13 -6.71 -3.41
CA LEU A 4 -11.25 -5.95 -4.67
C LEU A 4 -12.16 -6.65 -5.71
N GLY A 5 -12.88 -7.70 -5.31
CA GLY A 5 -13.83 -8.40 -6.20
C GLY A 5 -13.20 -9.40 -7.18
N GLN A 6 -11.91 -9.74 -7.03
CA GLN A 6 -11.25 -10.75 -7.84
C GLN A 6 -11.03 -12.07 -7.06
N ASN A 7 -11.24 -13.20 -7.72
CA ASN A 7 -11.02 -14.56 -7.20
C ASN A 7 -9.89 -15.27 -7.97
N PRO A 8 -8.63 -14.85 -7.79
CA PRO A 8 -7.48 -15.59 -8.34
C PRO A 8 -7.34 -16.97 -7.65
N THR A 9 -6.79 -17.92 -8.39
CA THR A 9 -6.38 -19.24 -7.90
C THR A 9 -5.14 -19.14 -7.02
N GLU A 10 -4.88 -20.18 -6.23
CA GLU A 10 -3.69 -20.22 -5.34
C GLU A 10 -2.38 -20.18 -6.13
N ALA A 11 -2.36 -20.75 -7.34
CA ALA A 11 -1.22 -20.64 -8.26
C ALA A 11 -1.04 -19.22 -8.78
N GLU A 12 -2.13 -18.53 -9.16
CA GLU A 12 -2.05 -17.13 -9.57
C GLU A 12 -1.63 -16.21 -8.42
N LEU A 13 -2.09 -16.49 -7.19
CA LEU A 13 -1.61 -15.75 -6.01
C LEU A 13 -0.12 -16.00 -5.78
N GLN A 14 0.37 -17.23 -5.95
CA GLN A 14 1.78 -17.54 -5.78
C GLN A 14 2.65 -16.90 -6.86
N ASP A 15 2.20 -16.88 -8.11
CA ASP A 15 2.89 -16.20 -9.21
C ASP A 15 2.91 -14.68 -8.95
N MET A 16 1.80 -14.11 -8.47
CA MET A 16 1.73 -12.70 -8.08
C MET A 16 2.64 -12.36 -6.90
N ILE A 17 2.80 -13.26 -5.93
CA ILE A 17 3.75 -13.10 -4.83
C ILE A 17 5.18 -13.16 -5.38
N ASN A 18 5.53 -14.20 -6.12
CA ASN A 18 6.88 -14.39 -6.68
C ASN A 18 7.34 -13.25 -7.61
N GLU A 19 6.42 -12.51 -8.22
CA GLU A 19 6.74 -11.36 -9.08
C GLU A 19 7.17 -10.10 -8.31
N VAL A 20 6.82 -10.00 -7.03
CA VAL A 20 7.09 -8.83 -6.18
C VAL A 20 7.87 -9.14 -4.90
N ASP A 21 7.85 -10.38 -4.45
CA ASP A 21 8.64 -10.93 -3.35
C ASP A 21 10.13 -10.87 -3.70
N ALA A 22 10.73 -9.72 -3.39
CA ALA A 22 12.10 -9.36 -3.71
C ALA A 22 13.08 -9.97 -2.71
N ASP A 23 12.63 -10.23 -1.48
CA ASP A 23 13.43 -10.88 -0.44
C ASP A 23 13.33 -12.43 -0.48
N GLY A 24 12.36 -12.97 -1.21
CA GLY A 24 12.13 -14.39 -1.42
C GLY A 24 11.57 -15.11 -0.18
N ASN A 25 10.91 -14.38 0.72
CA ASN A 25 10.37 -14.91 1.97
C ASN A 25 9.06 -15.68 1.77
N GLY A 26 8.49 -15.68 0.56
CA GLY A 26 7.24 -16.35 0.19
C GLY A 26 5.98 -15.63 0.65
N THR A 27 6.13 -14.41 1.19
CA THR A 27 5.08 -13.49 1.59
C THR A 27 5.31 -12.16 0.89
N ILE A 28 4.30 -11.28 0.88
CA ILE A 28 4.47 -9.92 0.37
C ILE A 28 4.61 -9.05 1.61
N ASP A 29 5.80 -8.50 1.83
CA ASP A 29 5.99 -7.47 2.84
C ASP A 29 5.41 -6.13 2.36
N PHE A 30 5.35 -5.12 3.24
CA PHE A 30 4.73 -3.86 2.85
C PHE A 30 5.49 -3.09 1.75
N PRO A 31 6.83 -2.98 1.78
CA PRO A 31 7.60 -2.48 0.64
C PRO A 31 7.24 -3.17 -0.67
N GLU A 32 7.08 -4.48 -0.65
CA GLU A 32 6.72 -5.30 -1.81
C GLU A 32 5.26 -5.10 -2.21
N PHE A 33 4.34 -4.94 -1.25
CA PHE A 33 2.91 -4.62 -1.50
C PHE A 33 2.76 -3.25 -2.13
N LEU A 34 3.50 -2.26 -1.62
CA LEU A 34 3.55 -0.93 -2.20
C LEU A 34 4.18 -0.98 -3.58
N THR A 35 5.28 -1.71 -3.77
CA THR A 35 5.90 -1.89 -5.09
C THR A 35 4.94 -2.59 -6.05
N MET A 36 4.13 -3.54 -5.56
CA MET A 36 3.10 -4.23 -6.32
C MET A 36 1.99 -3.28 -6.74
N MET A 37 1.42 -2.52 -5.80
CA MET A 37 0.38 -1.53 -6.09
C MET A 37 0.93 -0.44 -7.01
N ALA A 38 2.11 0.08 -6.70
CA ALA A 38 2.84 1.09 -7.47
C ALA A 38 3.09 0.63 -8.89
N ARG A 39 3.50 -0.63 -9.12
CA ARG A 39 3.77 -1.17 -10.47
C ARG A 39 2.47 -1.45 -11.24
N LYS A 40 1.48 -2.02 -10.55
CA LYS A 40 0.16 -2.32 -11.12
C LYS A 40 -0.65 -1.06 -11.41
N MET A 41 -0.42 0.01 -10.65
CA MET A 41 -0.92 1.35 -10.90
C MET A 41 -0.03 2.12 -11.86
N ALA A 42 1.29 2.03 -11.87
CA ALA A 42 2.14 2.80 -12.79
C ALA A 42 1.89 2.46 -14.27
N ASP A 43 1.48 1.22 -14.56
CA ASP A 43 1.09 0.80 -15.91
C ASP A 43 -0.33 1.27 -16.33
N ALA A 44 -1.15 1.82 -15.42
CA ALA A 44 -2.57 2.15 -15.67
C ALA A 44 -3.12 3.45 -15.04
N ALA A 45 -2.46 4.01 -14.03
CA ALA A 45 -3.01 5.00 -13.12
C ALA A 45 -2.69 6.41 -13.58
N SER A 46 -3.76 7.09 -13.96
CA SER A 46 -3.76 8.54 -14.00
C SER A 46 -3.57 9.11 -12.59
N GLU A 47 -3.15 10.36 -12.51
CA GLU A 47 -3.10 11.12 -11.26
C GLU A 47 -4.44 11.09 -10.48
N GLU A 48 -5.56 10.86 -11.18
CA GLU A 48 -6.88 10.65 -10.58
C GLU A 48 -6.99 9.33 -9.82
N GLU A 49 -6.48 8.21 -10.34
CA GLU A 49 -6.55 6.92 -9.62
C GLU A 49 -5.70 6.93 -8.35
N VAL A 50 -4.52 7.58 -8.38
CA VAL A 50 -3.69 7.75 -7.18
C VAL A 50 -4.39 8.65 -6.15
N ARG A 51 -5.10 9.67 -6.60
CA ARG A 51 -5.91 10.54 -5.75
C ARG A 51 -7.11 9.82 -5.15
N GLU A 52 -7.78 8.95 -5.91
CA GLU A 52 -8.85 8.12 -5.38
C GLU A 52 -8.33 7.11 -4.36
N ALA A 53 -7.20 6.45 -4.66
CA ALA A 53 -6.54 5.55 -3.71
C ALA A 53 -6.20 6.28 -2.40
N PHE A 54 -5.59 7.47 -2.48
CA PHE A 54 -5.28 8.29 -1.31
C PHE A 54 -6.51 8.56 -0.45
N ARG A 55 -7.65 8.90 -1.07
CA ARG A 55 -8.94 9.11 -0.37
C ARG A 55 -9.53 7.86 0.27
N VAL A 56 -9.14 6.66 -0.18
CA VAL A 56 -9.55 5.43 0.49
C VAL A 56 -8.81 5.28 1.82
N PHE A 57 -7.55 5.72 1.86
CA PHE A 57 -6.71 5.69 3.05
C PHE A 57 -7.03 6.85 4.02
N ASP A 58 -7.04 8.09 3.53
CA ASP A 58 -7.40 9.31 4.27
C ASP A 58 -8.91 9.34 4.55
N LYS A 59 -9.31 8.82 5.72
CA LYS A 59 -10.72 8.64 6.09
C LYS A 59 -11.35 9.92 6.59
N ASP A 60 -10.57 10.74 7.28
CA ASP A 60 -11.04 12.00 7.84
C ASP A 60 -10.95 13.17 6.84
N GLY A 61 -10.24 12.98 5.72
CA GLY A 61 -10.10 13.94 4.63
C GLY A 61 -9.15 15.09 4.98
N ASN A 62 -8.23 14.88 5.92
CA ASN A 62 -7.30 15.91 6.39
C ASN A 62 -6.11 16.14 5.42
N GLY A 63 -5.95 15.27 4.42
CA GLY A 63 -4.85 15.33 3.45
C GLY A 63 -3.61 14.53 3.84
N PHE A 64 -3.67 13.77 4.93
CA PHE A 64 -2.60 12.95 5.51
C PHE A 64 -3.14 11.58 5.89
N ILE A 65 -2.35 10.54 5.70
CA ILE A 65 -2.69 9.19 6.14
C ILE A 65 -1.97 8.94 7.47
N SER A 66 -2.74 8.79 8.54
CA SER A 66 -2.21 8.40 9.84
C SER A 66 -1.97 6.88 9.92
N ALA A 67 -1.10 6.47 10.86
CA ALA A 67 -0.87 5.04 11.18
C ALA A 67 -2.18 4.28 11.47
N ALA A 68 -3.11 4.93 12.17
CA ALA A 68 -4.40 4.35 12.51
C ALA A 68 -5.27 4.11 11.27
N GLU A 69 -5.26 5.03 10.30
CA GLU A 69 -6.01 4.92 9.06
C GLU A 69 -5.41 3.88 8.12
N LEU A 70 -4.09 3.89 7.98
CA LEU A 70 -3.35 2.89 7.22
C LEU A 70 -3.67 1.48 7.74
N ARG A 71 -3.57 1.28 9.06
CA ARG A 71 -3.91 0.02 9.72
C ARG A 71 -5.37 -0.37 9.49
N HIS A 72 -6.30 0.57 9.59
CA HIS A 72 -7.72 0.30 9.42
C HIS A 72 -8.02 -0.19 8.00
N VAL A 73 -7.44 0.45 6.99
CA VAL A 73 -7.64 0.10 5.58
C VAL A 73 -7.03 -1.27 5.27
N LEU A 74 -5.82 -1.54 5.75
CA LEU A 74 -5.14 -2.82 5.55
C LEU A 74 -5.87 -3.97 6.27
N THR A 75 -6.38 -3.71 7.48
CA THR A 75 -7.24 -4.66 8.20
C THR A 75 -8.52 -4.96 7.42
N ASN A 76 -9.13 -3.96 6.78
CA ASN A 76 -10.31 -4.15 5.93
C ASN A 76 -10.00 -4.89 4.62
N LEU A 77 -8.78 -4.76 4.09
CA LEU A 77 -8.29 -5.50 2.92
C LEU A 77 -7.99 -6.98 3.23
N GLY A 78 -7.98 -7.35 4.51
CA GLY A 78 -7.79 -8.70 5.01
C GLY A 78 -6.41 -8.95 5.64
N GLU A 79 -5.56 -7.93 5.73
CA GLU A 79 -4.24 -8.04 6.33
C GLU A 79 -4.22 -7.50 7.76
N ARG A 80 -3.78 -8.34 8.70
CA ARG A 80 -3.65 -7.96 10.09
C ARG A 80 -2.21 -7.60 10.38
N LEU A 81 -1.92 -6.31 10.30
CA LEU A 81 -0.63 -5.77 10.68
C LEU A 81 -0.59 -5.44 12.17
N THR A 82 0.56 -5.70 12.77
CA THR A 82 0.93 -5.28 14.11
C THR A 82 1.25 -3.79 14.14
N ASP A 83 1.17 -3.17 15.30
CA ASP A 83 1.50 -1.75 15.47
C ASP A 83 2.95 -1.47 15.04
N ALA A 84 3.87 -2.42 15.26
CA ALA A 84 5.27 -2.29 14.86
C ALA A 84 5.45 -2.29 13.33
N GLU A 85 4.73 -3.14 12.61
CA GLU A 85 4.74 -3.15 11.14
C GLU A 85 4.19 -1.82 10.61
N VAL A 86 3.06 -1.35 11.14
CA VAL A 86 2.47 -0.07 10.71
C VAL A 86 3.41 1.12 10.98
N ASP A 87 4.09 1.14 12.13
CA ASP A 87 5.06 2.18 12.46
C ASP A 87 6.29 2.15 11.54
N GLU A 88 6.74 0.96 11.14
CA GLU A 88 7.83 0.80 10.17
C GLU A 88 7.42 1.34 8.80
N MET A 89 6.18 1.04 8.38
CA MET A 89 5.61 1.50 7.12
C MET A 89 5.48 3.03 7.05
N ILE A 90 5.00 3.64 8.14
CA ILE A 90 4.94 5.10 8.28
C ILE A 90 6.36 5.66 8.15
N ARG A 91 7.34 5.10 8.86
CA ARG A 91 8.72 5.60 8.86
C ARG A 91 9.39 5.54 7.49
N GLU A 92 9.08 4.53 6.68
CA GLU A 92 9.63 4.44 5.32
C GLU A 92 9.01 5.45 4.36
N ALA A 93 7.72 5.72 4.54
CA ALA A 93 6.92 6.62 3.75
C ALA A 93 7.14 8.10 4.06
N ASP A 94 7.16 8.41 5.35
CA ASP A 94 7.29 9.73 5.96
C ASP A 94 8.71 10.28 5.71
N LYS A 95 8.83 11.20 4.75
CA LYS A 95 10.12 11.82 4.38
C LYS A 95 10.35 13.11 5.14
N ASP A 96 9.30 13.77 5.59
CA ASP A 96 9.41 15.03 6.33
C ASP A 96 9.47 14.85 7.86
N GLY A 97 9.17 13.65 8.35
CA GLY A 97 9.27 13.23 9.75
C GLY A 97 8.07 13.66 10.61
N ASP A 98 6.91 13.95 10.02
CA ASP A 98 5.72 14.40 10.73
C ASP A 98 4.89 13.26 11.36
N GLY A 99 5.27 12.01 11.07
CA GLY A 99 4.61 10.80 11.55
C GLY A 99 3.33 10.43 10.80
N GLN A 100 3.09 11.07 9.66
CA GLN A 100 1.97 10.84 8.75
C GLN A 100 2.48 10.74 7.31
N ILE A 101 1.59 10.36 6.38
CA ILE A 101 1.94 10.27 4.96
C ILE A 101 1.10 11.27 4.19
N ASN A 102 1.72 12.31 3.67
CA ASN A 102 1.03 13.29 2.85
C ASN A 102 0.85 12.79 1.39
N TYR A 103 0.04 13.50 0.60
CA TYR A 103 -0.23 13.13 -0.79
C TYR A 103 1.04 13.06 -1.67
N GLU A 104 2.01 13.95 -1.45
CA GLU A 104 3.27 13.94 -2.22
C GLU A 104 4.14 12.72 -1.89
N GLU A 105 4.17 12.31 -0.63
CA GLU A 105 4.90 11.11 -0.18
C GLU A 105 4.23 9.85 -0.69
N PHE A 106 2.90 9.78 -0.59
CA PHE A 106 2.12 8.68 -1.12
C PHE A 106 2.29 8.54 -2.64
N THR A 107 2.25 9.66 -3.38
CA THR A 107 2.46 9.64 -4.84
C THR A 107 3.88 9.28 -5.21
N LYS A 108 4.91 9.77 -4.51
CA LYS A 108 6.31 9.36 -4.75
C LYS A 108 6.51 7.87 -4.50
N MET A 109 5.94 7.33 -3.43
CA MET A 109 5.95 5.89 -3.16
C MET A 109 5.23 5.10 -4.27
N MET A 110 4.05 5.55 -4.69
CA MET A 110 3.24 4.85 -5.69
C MET A 110 3.76 5.00 -7.13
N MET A 111 4.51 6.06 -7.44
CA MET A 111 5.03 6.31 -8.79
C MET A 111 6.50 5.94 -8.95
N GLY A 112 7.18 5.50 -7.88
CA GLY A 112 8.56 5.03 -7.93
C GLY A 112 9.54 6.03 -8.57
N LYS A 113 9.32 7.34 -8.37
CA LYS A 113 10.14 8.44 -8.91
C LYS A 113 10.93 9.15 -7.82
#